data_AF-B3PJ22-F1
#
_entry.id   AF-B3PJ22-F1
#
_cell.length_a   1.000
_cell.length_b   1.000
_cell.length_c   1.000
_cell.angle_alpha   90.00
_cell.angle_beta   90.00
_cell.angle_gamma   90.00
#
_symmetry.space_group_name_H-M   'P 1'
#
loop_
_entity.id
_entity.type
_entity.pdbx_description
1 polymer ?
#
loop_
_entity_poly.entity_id
_entity_poly.type
_entity_poly.pdbx_seq_one_letter_code
_entity_poly.pdbx_strand_id
1 'polypeptide(L)'
;MMCKKFLSGAVLALASTVLSSHAAAITIQENDPGFCSYDGVISTAHSGYTGAGYVDIHNAGGQGISYQINVATAGSYNVSFRYANRGSTSAALVVNGSSGSLSFPRTASLSSWNTVTKTVNLVAGVNQLRLRATGSQEIANIDFMAVDGGAVSGACGSASSSVGVSSSSSSVTVQSSSHIASLSSSSSAGTVVSSSVSSSLFSSTPSSSSRSSSSVPVSEVPDFSMTGFAAVSALGVPTTTGGAGGEVVRVTTFEQLQHYVTASAPYVIQVEGSIQPPAGYVKFNVTSNKTIVGVGSNATLRQIGFRVGGSIGCSDAYNANTAYVSNVIIRNLTFRDVYDAGSNPDADAVTVECFSHHVWVDHNTFIYSAPNSTLMGRIDGAVDVKRGGDWVTVSWNHFYQYNKTMLLGHVDSNALQDSGRLHVTYHHNYFENTHQRHPRVRFGKAHIFNNYFFNDKTGPNRQISYIALAGPESELYLEANHIWVDSGELYVVSEDSDRNARVIFTHDNIVRLVNPNAEWLLQVNNSQAFEPRDFYPYSINSASVLPTLVPAYAGAGKLAIVND
;
A
#
# COMPACT_ATOMS: atom_id res chain seq x y z
N MET A 1 -10.18 -68.23 67.99
CA MET A 1 -11.20 -67.25 68.40
C MET A 1 -11.35 -66.21 67.30
N MET A 2 -12.60 -65.96 66.93
CA MET A 2 -13.03 -65.10 65.83
C MET A 2 -12.61 -63.64 66.02
N CYS A 3 -12.19 -62.98 64.94
CA CYS A 3 -12.67 -61.63 64.63
C CYS A 3 -12.52 -61.33 63.13
N LYS A 4 -13.65 -61.26 62.42
CA LYS A 4 -13.76 -60.73 61.06
C LYS A 4 -13.63 -59.20 61.13
N LYS A 5 -12.74 -58.61 60.33
CA LYS A 5 -12.89 -57.23 59.85
C LYS A 5 -12.48 -57.15 58.38
N PHE A 6 -13.45 -56.76 57.55
CA PHE A 6 -13.26 -56.29 56.18
C PHE A 6 -12.35 -55.06 56.19
N LEU A 7 -11.31 -55.03 55.35
CA LEU A 7 -10.69 -53.78 54.90
C LEU A 7 -10.94 -53.65 53.39
N SER A 8 -11.72 -52.62 53.06
CA SER A 8 -11.94 -52.10 51.71
C SER A 8 -10.93 -50.98 51.45
N GLY A 9 -10.30 -51.02 50.28
CA GLY A 9 -9.89 -49.86 49.47
C GLY A 9 -8.83 -48.88 50.02
N ALA A 10 -7.68 -48.85 49.35
CA ALA A 10 -7.12 -47.60 48.80
C ALA A 10 -5.98 -47.94 47.81
N VAL A 11 -6.27 -47.79 46.52
CA VAL A 11 -5.23 -47.68 45.49
C VAL A 11 -4.57 -46.32 45.70
N LEU A 12 -3.28 -46.32 46.03
CA LEU A 12 -2.47 -45.11 46.16
C LEU A 12 -2.16 -44.60 44.75
N ALA A 13 -3.05 -43.81 44.17
CA ALA A 13 -2.73 -43.01 43.00
C ALA A 13 -1.74 -41.92 43.43
N LEU A 14 -0.50 -42.00 42.96
CA LEU A 14 0.40 -40.85 42.97
C LEU A 14 -0.26 -39.76 42.11
N ALA A 15 -0.94 -38.83 42.77
CA ALA A 15 -1.25 -37.54 42.17
C ALA A 15 0.08 -36.81 41.98
N SER A 16 0.66 -36.91 40.78
CA SER A 16 1.62 -35.92 40.32
C SER A 16 0.89 -34.59 40.34
N THR A 17 1.12 -33.80 41.38
CA THR A 17 0.80 -32.37 41.37
C THR A 17 1.70 -31.75 40.32
N VAL A 18 1.22 -31.72 39.08
CA VAL A 18 1.72 -30.78 38.09
C VAL A 18 1.38 -29.42 38.68
N LEU A 19 2.37 -28.78 39.30
CA LEU A 19 2.38 -27.35 39.48
C LEU A 19 2.29 -26.78 38.06
N SER A 20 1.06 -26.50 37.61
CA SER A 20 0.83 -25.70 36.43
C SER A 20 1.40 -24.34 36.77
N SER A 21 2.63 -24.09 36.32
CA SER A 21 3.16 -22.74 36.22
C SER A 21 2.17 -21.98 35.35
N HIS A 22 1.24 -21.26 35.97
CA HIS A 22 0.43 -20.28 35.26
C HIS A 22 1.43 -19.26 34.72
N ALA A 23 1.77 -19.41 33.44
CA ALA A 23 2.52 -18.41 32.71
C ALA A 23 1.80 -17.07 32.90
N ALA A 24 2.56 -16.03 33.21
CA ALA A 24 2.03 -14.73 33.55
C ALA A 24 1.15 -14.19 32.42
N ALA A 25 0.00 -13.62 32.76
CA ALA A 25 -0.86 -12.93 31.83
C ALA A 25 -0.09 -11.80 31.14
N ILE A 26 -0.24 -11.66 29.82
CA ILE A 26 0.23 -10.45 29.14
C ILE A 26 -0.85 -9.37 29.32
N THR A 27 -0.43 -8.20 29.78
CA THR A 27 -1.23 -6.97 29.70
C THR A 27 -0.71 -6.17 28.52
N ILE A 28 -1.62 -5.73 27.65
CA ILE A 28 -1.35 -4.93 26.48
C ILE A 28 -2.07 -3.60 26.66
N GLN A 29 -1.29 -2.57 27.00
CA GLN A 29 -1.74 -1.19 27.12
C GLN A 29 -1.43 -0.42 25.84
N GLU A 30 -1.87 0.83 25.77
CA GLU A 30 -1.46 1.74 24.72
C GLU A 30 0.07 1.85 24.66
N ASN A 31 0.60 1.76 23.44
CA ASN A 31 2.03 1.69 23.11
C ASN A 31 2.73 0.35 23.44
N ASP A 32 2.06 -0.64 24.00
CA ASP A 32 2.66 -1.97 24.14
C ASP A 32 2.65 -2.72 22.80
N PRO A 33 3.65 -3.60 22.54
CA PRO A 33 3.57 -4.56 21.45
C PRO A 33 2.26 -5.34 21.51
N GLY A 34 1.57 -5.45 20.39
CA GLY A 34 0.26 -6.09 20.31
C GLY A 34 -0.93 -5.14 20.40
N PHE A 35 -0.73 -3.85 20.72
CA PHE A 35 -1.72 -2.79 20.53
C PHE A 35 -1.50 -2.13 19.16
N CYS A 36 -2.26 -2.56 18.14
CA CYS A 36 -1.88 -2.30 16.74
C CYS A 36 -2.50 -1.02 16.17
N SER A 37 -3.78 -0.79 16.46
CA SER A 37 -4.51 0.39 16.00
C SER A 37 -5.72 0.64 16.88
N TYR A 38 -6.18 1.88 16.91
CA TYR A 38 -7.40 2.24 17.61
C TYR A 38 -8.09 3.42 16.92
N ASP A 39 -9.41 3.41 16.96
CA ASP A 39 -10.28 4.41 16.35
C ASP A 39 -10.87 5.29 17.46
N GLY A 40 -10.11 6.30 17.88
CA GLY A 40 -10.46 7.08 19.07
C GLY A 40 -9.40 8.09 19.47
N VAL A 41 -9.42 8.48 20.74
CA VAL A 41 -8.38 9.29 21.37
C VAL A 41 -7.83 8.52 22.57
N ILE A 42 -6.50 8.49 22.72
CA ILE A 42 -5.90 8.10 24.00
C ILE A 42 -6.08 9.29 24.94
N SER A 43 -7.00 9.14 25.89
CA SER A 43 -7.40 10.19 26.80
C SER A 43 -6.83 9.94 28.18
N THR A 44 -6.63 11.04 28.90
CA THR A 44 -6.23 11.05 30.32
C THR A 44 -7.27 11.78 31.18
N ALA A 45 -8.43 12.11 30.60
CA ALA A 45 -9.45 12.97 31.21
C ALA A 45 -10.10 12.37 32.48
N HIS A 46 -10.00 11.06 32.68
CA HIS A 46 -10.52 10.36 33.85
C HIS A 46 -9.41 9.57 34.53
N SER A 47 -9.14 9.85 35.80
CA SER A 47 -8.07 9.17 36.55
C SER A 47 -8.34 7.67 36.78
N GLY A 48 -7.28 6.90 37.09
CA GLY A 48 -7.38 5.50 37.50
C GLY A 48 -7.09 4.47 36.40
N TYR A 49 -6.83 4.93 35.17
CA TYR A 49 -6.24 4.12 34.10
C TYR A 49 -4.80 3.71 34.44
N THR A 50 -4.25 2.75 33.72
CA THR A 50 -2.84 2.35 33.79
C THR A 50 -2.12 2.75 32.49
N GLY A 51 -0.78 2.74 32.48
CA GLY A 51 -0.04 3.14 31.28
C GLY A 51 -0.03 4.66 31.05
N ALA A 52 0.06 5.07 29.78
CA ALA A 52 -0.01 6.42 29.28
C ALA A 52 -1.44 7.00 29.15
N GLY A 53 -2.50 6.20 29.17
CA GLY A 53 -3.88 6.67 29.02
C GLY A 53 -4.92 5.55 28.95
N TYR A 54 -6.09 5.87 28.40
CA TYR A 54 -7.09 4.89 27.99
C TYR A 54 -7.67 5.30 26.64
N VAL A 55 -8.18 4.35 25.87
CA VAL A 55 -8.84 4.63 24.58
C VAL A 55 -10.30 5.01 24.80
N ASP A 56 -10.65 6.22 24.40
CA ASP A 56 -12.02 6.69 24.17
C ASP A 56 -12.36 6.47 22.69
N ILE A 57 -13.17 5.45 22.40
CA ILE A 57 -13.45 4.97 21.03
C ILE A 57 -14.51 5.88 20.40
N HIS A 58 -14.31 6.32 19.15
CA HIS A 58 -15.26 7.18 18.46
C HIS A 58 -16.67 6.56 18.38
N ASN A 59 -17.69 7.40 18.54
CA ASN A 59 -19.11 7.02 18.56
C ASN A 59 -19.67 6.66 17.16
N ALA A 60 -19.11 5.64 16.52
CA ALA A 60 -19.57 5.13 15.24
C ALA A 60 -19.41 3.60 15.13
N GLY A 61 -20.32 2.95 14.41
CA GLY A 61 -20.27 1.50 14.20
C GLY A 61 -18.99 1.10 13.47
N GLY A 62 -18.36 0.01 13.92
CA GLY A 62 -17.12 -0.50 13.35
C GLY A 62 -15.84 0.10 13.94
N GLN A 63 -15.90 1.25 14.61
CA GLN A 63 -14.77 1.86 15.32
C GLN A 63 -14.37 0.99 16.52
N GLY A 64 -13.08 0.84 16.77
CA GLY A 64 -12.61 -0.05 17.82
C GLY A 64 -11.12 -0.03 18.06
N ILE A 65 -10.63 -1.07 18.73
CA ILE A 65 -9.20 -1.30 18.98
C ILE A 65 -8.83 -2.64 18.38
N SER A 66 -7.74 -2.67 17.62
CA SER A 66 -7.17 -3.88 17.04
C SER A 66 -5.92 -4.29 17.81
N TYR A 67 -5.86 -5.57 18.13
CA TYR A 67 -4.75 -6.21 18.79
C TYR A 67 -4.25 -7.39 17.95
N GLN A 68 -2.97 -7.68 18.08
CA GLN A 68 -2.36 -8.86 17.48
C GLN A 68 -1.46 -9.53 18.50
N ILE A 69 -1.73 -10.80 18.79
CA ILE A 69 -0.99 -11.58 19.78
C ILE A 69 -0.49 -12.86 19.14
N ASN A 70 0.69 -13.32 19.54
CA ASN A 70 1.21 -14.63 19.20
C ASN A 70 1.03 -15.56 20.40
N VAL A 71 0.47 -16.75 20.18
CA VAL A 71 0.33 -17.79 21.23
C VAL A 71 1.04 -19.06 20.80
N ALA A 72 1.77 -19.70 21.72
CA ALA A 72 2.56 -20.88 21.40
C ALA A 72 1.69 -22.13 21.06
N THR A 73 0.50 -22.25 21.65
CA THR A 73 -0.37 -23.42 21.51
C THR A 73 -1.80 -23.02 21.19
N ALA A 74 -2.45 -23.74 20.26
CA ALA A 74 -3.88 -23.56 20.01
C ALA A 74 -4.68 -23.99 21.26
N GLY A 75 -5.75 -23.27 21.58
CA GLY A 75 -6.54 -23.57 22.77
C GLY A 75 -7.54 -22.48 23.15
N SER A 76 -8.14 -22.65 24.31
CA SER A 76 -9.07 -21.69 24.90
C SER A 76 -8.33 -20.76 25.84
N TYR A 77 -8.49 -19.45 25.64
CA TYR A 77 -7.82 -18.40 26.40
C TYR A 77 -8.85 -17.42 26.94
N ASN A 78 -8.59 -16.88 28.13
CA ASN A 78 -9.39 -15.79 28.67
C ASN A 78 -8.79 -14.47 28.22
N VAL A 79 -9.60 -13.66 27.52
CA VAL A 79 -9.26 -12.30 27.13
C VAL A 79 -10.07 -11.34 27.99
N SER A 80 -9.38 -10.45 28.69
CA SER A 80 -9.96 -9.49 29.60
C SER A 80 -9.76 -8.07 29.10
N PHE A 81 -10.75 -7.21 29.30
CA PHE A 81 -10.64 -5.77 29.03
C PHE A 81 -10.91 -5.01 30.33
N ARG A 82 -9.96 -4.15 30.73
CA ARG A 82 -10.20 -3.17 31.80
C ARG A 82 -10.85 -1.93 31.19
N TYR A 83 -11.94 -1.47 31.80
CA TYR A 83 -12.80 -0.47 31.18
C TYR A 83 -13.52 0.42 32.18
N ALA A 84 -13.95 1.60 31.72
CA ALA A 84 -14.89 2.49 32.40
C ALA A 84 -16.06 2.83 31.48
N ASN A 85 -17.30 2.89 31.99
CA ASN A 85 -18.47 3.08 31.13
C ASN A 85 -19.55 3.94 31.79
N ARG A 86 -20.04 4.97 31.07
CA ARG A 86 -21.13 5.86 31.54
C ARG A 86 -22.48 5.14 31.63
N GLY A 87 -22.72 4.22 30.70
CA GLY A 87 -23.94 3.42 30.59
C GLY A 87 -23.66 1.93 30.56
N SER A 88 -24.63 1.12 30.16
CA SER A 88 -24.43 -0.31 29.90
C SER A 88 -24.48 -0.55 28.40
N THR A 89 -23.34 -0.90 27.81
CA THR A 89 -23.19 -1.02 26.35
C THR A 89 -22.65 -2.40 25.98
N SER A 90 -22.63 -2.73 24.70
CA SER A 90 -22.03 -3.96 24.20
C SER A 90 -21.21 -3.67 22.96
N ALA A 91 -20.12 -4.41 22.79
CA ALA A 91 -19.24 -4.34 21.63
C ALA A 91 -19.09 -5.74 21.01
N ALA A 92 -18.64 -5.79 19.76
CA ALA A 92 -18.20 -7.03 19.14
C ALA A 92 -16.72 -7.26 19.43
N LEU A 93 -16.39 -8.42 19.99
CA LEU A 93 -15.03 -8.95 20.02
C LEU A 93 -14.90 -9.92 18.83
N VAL A 94 -14.10 -9.52 17.84
CA VAL A 94 -13.79 -10.33 16.66
C VAL A 94 -12.45 -11.01 16.90
N VAL A 95 -12.39 -12.33 16.78
CA VAL A 95 -11.16 -13.14 16.92
C VAL A 95 -10.97 -13.95 15.65
N ASN A 96 -9.90 -13.67 14.91
CA ASN A 96 -9.60 -14.30 13.60
C ASN A 96 -10.83 -14.35 12.67
N GLY A 97 -11.53 -13.22 12.56
CA GLY A 97 -12.74 -13.07 11.74
C GLY A 97 -14.05 -13.56 12.39
N SER A 98 -13.99 -14.34 13.48
CA SER A 98 -15.19 -14.81 14.20
C SER A 98 -15.66 -13.78 15.21
N SER A 99 -16.90 -13.31 15.08
CA SER A 99 -17.46 -12.25 15.92
C SER A 99 -18.30 -12.79 17.09
N GLY A 100 -18.06 -12.28 18.30
CA GLY A 100 -18.88 -12.53 19.49
C GLY A 100 -19.25 -11.25 20.23
N SER A 101 -20.39 -11.24 20.92
CA SER A 101 -20.80 -10.09 21.75
C SER A 101 -20.08 -10.09 23.11
N LEU A 102 -19.65 -8.90 23.54
CA LEU A 102 -19.05 -8.61 24.84
C LEU A 102 -19.79 -7.43 25.49
N SER A 103 -20.33 -7.65 26.69
CA SER A 103 -21.09 -6.63 27.43
C SER A 103 -20.19 -5.84 28.36
N PHE A 104 -20.37 -4.53 28.40
CA PHE A 104 -19.70 -3.59 29.29
C PHE A 104 -20.73 -2.92 30.20
N PRO A 105 -21.03 -3.48 31.38
CA PRO A 105 -21.92 -2.86 32.37
C PRO A 105 -21.44 -1.48 32.84
N ARG A 106 -22.38 -0.61 33.20
CA ARG A 106 -22.08 0.71 33.81
C ARG A 106 -21.15 0.61 35.00
N THR A 107 -20.12 1.45 35.03
CA THR A 107 -19.23 1.59 36.20
C THR A 107 -19.75 2.67 37.15
N ALA A 108 -19.26 2.68 38.40
CA ALA A 108 -19.71 3.63 39.42
C ALA A 108 -19.44 5.10 39.02
N SER A 109 -18.32 5.33 38.34
CA SER A 109 -17.93 6.58 37.71
C SER A 109 -16.94 6.29 36.57
N LEU A 110 -16.61 7.29 35.77
CA LEU A 110 -15.59 7.14 34.72
C LEU A 110 -14.15 7.06 35.23
N SER A 111 -13.94 7.29 36.52
CA SER A 111 -12.67 7.01 37.20
C SER A 111 -12.69 5.69 37.99
N SER A 112 -13.79 4.93 37.88
CA SER A 112 -13.93 3.59 38.46
C SER A 112 -13.84 2.57 37.33
N TRP A 113 -12.78 1.76 37.36
CA TRP A 113 -12.44 0.83 36.29
C TRP A 113 -12.76 -0.60 36.71
N ASN A 114 -13.54 -1.30 35.89
CA ASN A 114 -13.89 -2.72 36.06
C ASN A 114 -13.21 -3.56 34.99
N THR A 115 -13.24 -4.88 35.14
CA THR A 115 -12.74 -5.83 34.13
C THR A 115 -13.88 -6.71 33.64
N VAL A 116 -13.97 -6.89 32.32
CA VAL A 116 -14.81 -7.92 31.71
C VAL A 116 -13.92 -8.97 31.06
N THR A 117 -14.30 -10.25 31.18
CA THR A 117 -13.53 -11.39 30.63
C THR A 117 -14.38 -12.18 29.67
N LYS A 118 -13.79 -12.58 28.54
CA LYS A 118 -14.39 -13.48 27.55
C LYS A 118 -13.43 -14.60 27.22
N THR A 119 -13.91 -15.84 27.31
CA THR A 119 -13.18 -17.00 26.80
C THR A 119 -13.29 -17.05 25.28
N VAL A 120 -12.16 -17.15 24.59
CA VAL A 120 -12.04 -17.21 23.12
C VAL A 120 -11.15 -18.38 22.72
N ASN A 121 -11.32 -18.89 21.51
CA ASN A 121 -10.45 -19.92 20.96
C ASN A 121 -9.39 -19.26 20.07
N LEU A 122 -8.12 -19.53 20.38
CA LEU A 122 -6.96 -19.04 19.63
C LEU A 122 -6.25 -20.21 18.94
N VAL A 123 -5.68 -19.94 17.77
CA VAL A 123 -4.83 -20.89 17.04
C VAL A 123 -3.37 -20.70 17.46
N ALA A 124 -2.53 -21.73 17.33
CA ALA A 124 -1.09 -21.55 17.54
C ALA A 124 -0.53 -20.57 16.50
N GLY A 125 0.37 -19.68 16.91
CA GLY A 125 0.87 -18.59 16.10
C GLY A 125 0.10 -17.27 16.33
N VAL A 126 0.10 -16.43 15.31
CA VAL A 126 -0.46 -15.08 15.38
C VAL A 126 -1.98 -15.09 15.28
N ASN A 127 -2.64 -14.41 16.20
CA ASN A 127 -4.09 -14.22 16.28
C ASN A 127 -4.41 -12.73 16.23
N GLN A 128 -5.47 -12.39 15.51
CA GLN A 128 -5.99 -11.03 15.41
C GLN A 128 -7.25 -10.88 16.26
N LEU A 129 -7.28 -9.86 17.12
CA LEU A 129 -8.41 -9.54 17.96
C LEU A 129 -8.85 -8.10 17.69
N ARG A 130 -10.14 -7.86 17.52
CA ARG A 130 -10.68 -6.51 17.38
C ARG A 130 -11.89 -6.32 18.28
N LEU A 131 -11.80 -5.37 19.21
CA LEU A 131 -12.93 -4.90 20.01
C LEU A 131 -13.54 -3.70 19.29
N ARG A 132 -14.77 -3.81 18.76
CA ARG A 132 -15.40 -2.73 17.98
C ARG A 132 -16.85 -2.47 18.37
N ALA A 133 -17.27 -1.21 18.27
CA ALA A 133 -18.66 -0.81 18.41
C ALA A 133 -19.53 -1.45 17.31
N THR A 134 -20.75 -1.87 17.65
CA THR A 134 -21.71 -2.47 16.68
C THR A 134 -22.71 -1.46 16.12
N GLY A 135 -22.70 -0.22 16.63
CA GLY A 135 -23.58 0.86 16.20
C GLY A 135 -22.97 2.22 16.57
N SER A 136 -23.71 3.30 16.37
CA SER A 136 -23.26 4.69 16.62
C SER A 136 -23.30 5.14 18.08
N GLN A 137 -23.56 4.22 19.01
CA GLN A 137 -23.61 4.54 20.44
C GLN A 137 -22.21 4.55 21.03
N GLU A 138 -21.98 5.42 21.99
CA GLU A 138 -20.77 5.43 22.83
C GLU A 138 -20.58 4.03 23.44
N ILE A 139 -19.34 3.54 23.41
CA ILE A 139 -18.96 2.29 24.07
C ILE A 139 -18.05 2.57 25.26
N ALA A 140 -17.68 1.53 26.00
CA ALA A 140 -16.80 1.71 27.15
C ALA A 140 -15.42 2.27 26.76
N ASN A 141 -14.89 3.15 27.61
CA ASN A 141 -13.48 3.53 27.59
C ASN A 141 -12.64 2.32 27.95
N ILE A 142 -11.63 2.01 27.14
CA ILE A 142 -10.81 0.81 27.30
C ILE A 142 -9.41 1.20 27.75
N ASP A 143 -9.02 0.72 28.90
CA ASP A 143 -7.70 0.95 29.49
C ASP A 143 -6.68 -0.03 28.92
N PHE A 144 -6.88 -1.34 29.11
CA PHE A 144 -6.01 -2.35 28.52
C PHE A 144 -6.77 -3.62 28.14
N MET A 145 -6.13 -4.43 27.31
CA MET A 145 -6.48 -5.84 27.11
C MET A 145 -5.47 -6.74 27.83
N ALA A 146 -5.94 -7.80 28.48
CA ALA A 146 -5.09 -8.84 29.04
C ALA A 146 -5.46 -10.21 28.49
N VAL A 147 -4.49 -11.11 28.37
CA VAL A 147 -4.71 -12.49 27.91
C VAL A 147 -4.07 -13.46 28.90
N ASP A 148 -4.89 -14.32 29.49
CA ASP A 148 -4.46 -15.33 30.46
C ASP A 148 -4.15 -16.67 29.77
N GLY A 149 -3.03 -17.28 30.16
CA GLY A 149 -2.63 -18.64 29.78
C GLY A 149 -1.48 -18.67 28.77
N GLY A 150 -0.57 -19.64 28.92
CA GLY A 150 0.52 -19.92 27.96
C GLY A 150 1.56 -18.81 27.75
N ALA A 151 2.54 -19.07 26.87
CA ALA A 151 3.47 -18.04 26.40
C ALA A 151 2.76 -17.19 25.33
N VAL A 152 2.35 -15.97 25.70
CA VAL A 152 1.69 -15.00 24.82
C VAL A 152 2.58 -13.77 24.67
N SER A 153 2.71 -13.25 23.45
CA SER A 153 3.42 -12.00 23.16
C SER A 153 2.63 -11.11 22.23
N GLY A 154 2.83 -9.79 22.29
CA GLY A 154 2.37 -8.89 21.23
C GLY A 154 3.03 -9.20 19.90
N ALA A 155 2.28 -9.11 18.80
CA ALA A 155 2.73 -9.50 17.46
C ALA A 155 2.66 -8.37 16.42
N CYS A 156 2.33 -7.14 16.85
CA CYS A 156 2.44 -5.91 16.07
C CYS A 156 3.25 -4.85 16.85
N GLY A 157 3.82 -3.86 16.17
CA GLY A 157 4.51 -2.73 16.82
C GLY A 157 3.54 -1.80 17.58
N SER A 158 4.08 -0.97 18.49
CA SER A 158 3.32 0.01 19.29
C SER A 158 2.49 0.97 18.41
N ALA A 159 1.21 1.19 18.75
CA ALA A 159 0.31 2.07 17.98
C ALA A 159 0.75 3.54 17.92
N SER A 160 0.28 4.27 16.89
CA SER A 160 0.43 5.72 16.73
C SER A 160 -0.92 6.45 16.87
N SER A 161 -0.95 7.52 17.65
CA SER A 161 -2.10 8.42 17.87
C SER A 161 -2.16 9.59 16.88
N SER A 162 -3.35 10.07 16.53
CA SER A 162 -3.57 11.33 15.81
C SER A 162 -3.59 12.57 16.74
N VAL A 163 -3.04 13.70 16.28
CA VAL A 163 -3.16 15.14 16.73
C VAL A 163 -1.90 15.83 17.35
N GLY A 164 -1.33 16.80 16.58
CA GLY A 164 -1.06 18.19 17.03
C GLY A 164 0.36 18.69 17.41
N VAL A 165 1.14 19.19 16.42
CA VAL A 165 2.19 20.28 16.43
C VAL A 165 3.06 20.52 17.69
N SER A 166 4.39 20.71 17.70
CA SER A 166 5.35 21.15 16.68
C SER A 166 6.75 20.65 17.08
N SER A 167 7.50 20.12 16.11
CA SER A 167 8.94 19.95 16.24
C SER A 167 9.64 21.30 16.30
N SER A 168 10.43 21.55 17.35
CA SER A 168 11.55 22.49 17.25
C SER A 168 12.75 21.71 16.71
N SER A 169 13.03 21.96 15.44
CA SER A 169 14.19 21.47 14.72
C SER A 169 15.48 21.97 15.37
N SER A 170 16.49 21.11 15.43
CA SER A 170 17.87 21.58 15.30
C SER A 170 18.61 20.62 14.38
N SER A 171 18.92 21.19 13.22
CA SER A 171 19.49 20.62 12.01
C SER A 171 21.01 20.43 12.10
N VAL A 172 21.46 19.27 11.60
CA VAL A 172 22.56 19.06 10.61
C VAL A 172 23.95 19.57 11.04
N THR A 173 25.03 18.79 11.00
CA THR A 173 25.73 18.32 9.78
C THR A 173 26.94 17.50 10.21
N VAL A 174 27.30 16.41 9.52
CA VAL A 174 28.73 16.11 9.27
C VAL A 174 28.90 15.50 7.88
N GLN A 175 29.76 16.15 7.10
CA GLN A 175 30.34 15.71 5.83
C GLN A 175 31.03 14.35 5.97
N SER A 176 30.88 13.48 4.97
CA SER A 176 31.87 12.45 4.68
C SER A 176 32.67 12.83 3.44
N SER A 177 33.97 12.98 3.65
CA SER A 177 34.99 12.89 2.62
C SER A 177 35.15 11.43 2.21
N SER A 178 35.32 11.16 0.91
CA SER A 178 36.58 10.61 0.36
C SER A 178 36.40 10.00 -1.03
N HIS A 179 37.20 10.54 -1.96
CA HIS A 179 37.92 9.87 -3.06
C HIS A 179 37.14 9.03 -4.08
N ILE A 180 37.28 9.39 -5.37
CA ILE A 180 38.16 8.67 -6.33
C ILE A 180 38.24 9.42 -7.68
N ALA A 181 39.44 9.36 -8.25
CA ALA A 181 39.87 9.48 -9.65
C ALA A 181 39.65 10.78 -10.44
N SER A 182 40.80 11.41 -10.68
CA SER A 182 41.11 12.30 -11.79
C SER A 182 40.79 11.70 -13.16
N LEU A 183 40.00 12.42 -13.96
CA LEU A 183 40.06 12.35 -15.42
C LEU A 183 40.14 13.78 -15.97
N SER A 184 41.20 14.00 -16.72
CA SER A 184 41.58 15.22 -17.40
C SER A 184 40.72 15.48 -18.64
N SER A 185 40.24 16.71 -18.82
CA SER A 185 40.00 17.29 -20.14
C SER A 185 40.07 18.82 -20.08
N SER A 186 40.96 19.33 -20.91
CA SER A 186 41.24 20.73 -21.24
C SER A 186 40.08 21.45 -21.93
N SER A 187 39.83 22.71 -21.56
CA SER A 187 39.68 23.83 -22.52
C SER A 187 39.37 25.18 -21.84
N SER A 188 40.33 26.10 -21.96
CA SER A 188 40.19 27.49 -22.43
C SER A 188 39.34 28.54 -21.67
N ALA A 189 40.09 29.41 -20.97
CA ALA A 189 40.07 30.89 -21.01
C ALA A 189 38.75 31.68 -20.82
N GLY A 190 38.74 32.54 -19.80
CA GLY A 190 37.81 33.66 -19.65
C GLY A 190 37.92 34.40 -18.32
N THR A 191 38.89 35.30 -18.20
CA THR A 191 39.09 36.24 -17.07
C THR A 191 38.01 37.32 -17.03
N VAL A 192 37.38 37.58 -15.87
CA VAL A 192 37.01 38.95 -15.42
C VAL A 192 36.74 39.02 -13.90
N VAL A 193 37.70 39.63 -13.20
CA VAL A 193 37.67 40.61 -12.08
C VAL A 193 36.45 40.69 -11.13
N SER A 194 36.74 40.35 -9.86
CA SER A 194 36.45 40.98 -8.56
C SER A 194 35.31 42.00 -8.38
N SER A 195 34.48 41.79 -7.34
CA SER A 195 34.44 42.70 -6.18
C SER A 195 33.78 42.04 -4.95
N SER A 196 34.36 42.39 -3.80
CA SER A 196 34.19 41.90 -2.44
C SER A 196 33.07 42.60 -1.66
N VAL A 197 32.52 41.95 -0.63
CA VAL A 197 32.40 42.51 0.73
C VAL A 197 32.26 41.38 1.78
N SER A 198 33.00 41.56 2.88
CA SER A 198 33.26 40.64 3.99
C SER A 198 32.21 40.70 5.11
N SER A 199 32.11 39.67 5.96
CA SER A 199 32.52 39.74 7.40
C SER A 199 32.21 38.49 8.27
N SER A 200 33.30 37.93 8.83
CA SER A 200 33.54 37.41 10.21
C SER A 200 32.71 36.22 10.77
N LEU A 201 33.27 35.00 10.96
CA LEU A 201 34.23 34.49 11.98
C LEU A 201 33.71 34.43 13.42
N PHE A 202 33.58 33.22 13.98
CA PHE A 202 34.15 32.80 15.28
C PHE A 202 34.26 31.26 15.36
N SER A 203 35.34 30.79 15.99
CA SER A 203 35.81 29.40 16.10
C SER A 203 35.74 28.94 17.56
N SER A 204 35.36 27.69 17.81
CA SER A 204 35.83 26.90 18.96
C SER A 204 35.57 25.41 18.75
N THR A 205 36.60 24.60 18.98
CA THR A 205 36.61 23.13 18.94
C THR A 205 36.30 22.53 20.31
N PRO A 206 35.80 21.29 20.38
CA PRO A 206 36.13 20.44 21.52
C PRO A 206 36.55 19.00 21.17
N SER A 207 37.20 18.43 22.16
CA SER A 207 38.04 17.23 22.26
C SER A 207 37.30 15.90 22.25
N SER A 208 38.02 14.87 21.79
CA SER A 208 37.62 13.47 21.66
C SER A 208 37.44 12.73 22.99
N SER A 209 36.37 11.93 23.11
CA SER A 209 36.32 10.75 23.99
C SER A 209 35.59 9.61 23.29
N SER A 210 36.27 8.47 23.18
CA SER A 210 35.88 7.28 22.43
C SER A 210 34.94 6.37 23.24
N ARG A 211 33.79 6.00 22.67
CA ARG A 211 33.00 4.83 23.09
C ARG A 211 32.58 4.02 21.86
N SER A 212 32.84 2.72 21.94
CA SER A 212 32.66 1.71 20.90
C SER A 212 31.22 1.66 20.36
N SER A 213 31.09 1.72 19.04
CA SER A 213 29.85 1.52 18.30
C SER A 213 29.50 0.02 18.21
N SER A 214 28.37 -0.37 18.78
CA SER A 214 27.63 -1.56 18.37
C SER A 214 26.90 -1.26 17.06
N SER A 215 27.32 -1.89 15.96
CA SER A 215 26.69 -1.78 14.65
C SER A 215 25.34 -2.52 14.63
N VAL A 216 24.25 -1.78 14.38
CA VAL A 216 22.94 -2.35 13.99
C VAL A 216 22.99 -2.63 12.47
N PRO A 217 22.49 -3.79 11.99
CA PRO A 217 22.70 -4.21 10.61
C PRO A 217 21.80 -3.48 9.60
N VAL A 218 22.22 -3.62 8.34
CA VAL A 218 21.70 -3.08 7.08
C VAL A 218 20.19 -3.30 6.90
N SER A 219 19.46 -2.28 6.44
CA SER A 219 18.06 -2.37 6.01
C SER A 219 17.89 -3.45 4.94
N GLU A 220 17.05 -4.44 5.21
CA GLU A 220 16.70 -5.52 4.28
C GLU A 220 16.03 -4.96 3.01
N VAL A 221 16.34 -5.53 1.84
CA VAL A 221 15.71 -5.18 0.57
C VAL A 221 14.22 -5.55 0.65
N PRO A 222 13.28 -4.73 0.15
CA PRO A 222 11.86 -5.05 0.20
C PRO A 222 11.52 -6.34 -0.57
N ASP A 223 10.43 -7.02 -0.17
CA ASP A 223 9.88 -8.11 -0.96
C ASP A 223 9.21 -7.56 -2.23
N PHE A 224 9.70 -8.00 -3.39
CA PHE A 224 9.18 -7.64 -4.71
C PHE A 224 8.33 -8.76 -5.34
N SER A 225 7.88 -9.72 -4.53
CA SER A 225 6.89 -10.71 -4.95
C SER A 225 5.57 -10.03 -5.35
N MET A 226 4.87 -10.63 -6.31
CA MET A 226 3.61 -10.07 -6.80
C MET A 226 2.56 -10.11 -5.68
N THR A 227 2.09 -8.94 -5.29
CA THR A 227 1.00 -8.74 -4.33
C THR A 227 -0.16 -8.04 -5.03
N GLY A 228 -1.41 -8.36 -4.69
CA GLY A 228 -2.58 -7.70 -5.28
C GLY A 228 -3.41 -8.57 -6.21
N PHE A 229 -4.33 -7.93 -6.93
CA PHE A 229 -5.34 -8.59 -7.75
C PHE A 229 -4.77 -9.45 -8.88
N ALA A 230 -3.59 -9.13 -9.44
CA ALA A 230 -2.96 -10.00 -10.44
C ALA A 230 -2.50 -11.36 -9.88
N ALA A 231 -2.40 -11.51 -8.55
CA ALA A 231 -2.05 -12.77 -7.91
C ALA A 231 -3.26 -13.67 -7.61
N VAL A 232 -4.48 -13.12 -7.68
CA VAL A 232 -5.71 -13.83 -7.30
C VAL A 232 -6.06 -14.89 -8.34
N SER A 233 -6.48 -16.08 -7.90
CA SER A 233 -6.97 -17.12 -8.79
C SER A 233 -8.38 -16.78 -9.30
N ALA A 234 -8.50 -16.42 -10.58
CA ALA A 234 -9.79 -16.14 -11.21
C ALA A 234 -9.77 -16.44 -12.71
N LEU A 235 -10.94 -16.63 -13.32
CA LEU A 235 -11.10 -16.78 -14.78
C LEU A 235 -10.20 -17.87 -15.40
N GLY A 236 -9.94 -18.96 -14.67
CA GLY A 236 -9.11 -20.07 -15.13
C GLY A 236 -7.60 -19.83 -15.05
N VAL A 237 -7.15 -18.70 -14.51
CA VAL A 237 -5.74 -18.40 -14.25
C VAL A 237 -5.50 -18.49 -12.74
N PRO A 238 -4.61 -19.39 -12.25
CA PRO A 238 -4.37 -19.55 -10.82
C PRO A 238 -3.57 -18.39 -10.23
N THR A 239 -2.67 -17.80 -11.02
CA THR A 239 -1.89 -16.59 -10.70
C THR A 239 -1.20 -16.08 -11.98
N THR A 240 -0.76 -14.82 -11.99
CA THR A 240 0.02 -14.28 -13.12
C THR A 240 1.47 -14.76 -13.09
N THR A 241 1.89 -15.50 -14.10
CA THR A 241 3.26 -16.03 -14.31
C THR A 241 3.93 -15.48 -15.57
N GLY A 242 3.20 -14.73 -16.40
CA GLY A 242 3.69 -14.19 -17.66
C GLY A 242 4.12 -15.28 -18.64
N GLY A 243 5.33 -15.12 -19.19
CA GLY A 243 5.93 -16.06 -20.14
C GLY A 243 6.70 -17.22 -19.51
N ALA A 244 6.56 -17.48 -18.20
CA ALA A 244 7.25 -18.58 -17.54
C ALA A 244 7.02 -19.92 -18.27
N GLY A 245 8.09 -20.68 -18.48
CA GLY A 245 8.08 -21.92 -19.25
C GLY A 245 8.15 -21.72 -20.77
N GLY A 246 8.08 -20.48 -21.26
CA GLY A 246 8.37 -20.11 -22.64
C GLY A 246 9.86 -19.87 -22.91
N GLU A 247 10.19 -19.61 -24.16
CA GLU A 247 11.57 -19.28 -24.56
C GLU A 247 11.96 -17.90 -24.02
N VAL A 248 13.22 -17.77 -23.58
CA VAL A 248 13.81 -16.49 -23.20
C VAL A 248 14.49 -15.89 -24.42
N VAL A 249 14.05 -14.72 -24.84
CA VAL A 249 14.54 -14.03 -26.05
C VAL A 249 15.02 -12.65 -25.68
N ARG A 250 16.13 -12.22 -26.27
CA ARG A 250 16.68 -10.88 -26.10
C ARG A 250 16.37 -10.04 -27.33
N VAL A 251 15.81 -8.85 -27.12
CA VAL A 251 15.40 -7.93 -28.18
C VAL A 251 16.10 -6.58 -28.02
N THR A 252 16.65 -6.11 -29.13
CA THR A 252 17.36 -4.81 -29.22
C THR A 252 16.79 -3.93 -30.35
N THR A 253 15.86 -4.45 -31.16
CA THR A 253 15.24 -3.70 -32.26
C THR A 253 13.73 -3.68 -32.17
N PHE A 254 13.12 -2.72 -32.87
CA PHE A 254 11.67 -2.56 -32.94
C PHE A 254 10.98 -3.79 -33.54
N GLU A 255 11.54 -4.35 -34.61
CA GLU A 255 10.99 -5.50 -35.33
C GLU A 255 11.03 -6.77 -34.47
N GLN A 256 12.12 -6.96 -33.72
CA GLN A 256 12.24 -8.08 -32.78
C GLN A 256 11.20 -7.96 -31.66
N LEU A 257 11.08 -6.76 -31.06
CA LEU A 257 10.09 -6.52 -30.02
C LEU A 257 8.67 -6.78 -30.57
N GLN A 258 8.32 -6.21 -31.72
CA GLN A 258 7.02 -6.42 -32.37
C GLN A 258 6.75 -7.91 -32.62
N HIS A 259 7.73 -8.63 -33.14
CA HIS A 259 7.60 -10.06 -33.43
C HIS A 259 7.23 -10.85 -32.17
N TYR A 260 8.01 -10.72 -31.09
CA TYR A 260 7.82 -11.56 -29.92
C TYR A 260 6.61 -11.16 -29.07
N VAL A 261 6.28 -9.87 -28.95
CA VAL A 261 5.11 -9.46 -28.15
C VAL A 261 3.78 -9.86 -28.80
N THR A 262 3.75 -9.98 -30.13
CA THR A 262 2.55 -10.37 -30.89
C THR A 262 2.47 -11.88 -31.19
N ALA A 263 3.54 -12.63 -30.93
CA ALA A 263 3.59 -14.07 -31.19
C ALA A 263 2.65 -14.86 -30.28
N SER A 264 2.08 -15.97 -30.76
CA SER A 264 1.15 -16.80 -29.97
C SER A 264 1.84 -17.63 -28.87
N ALA A 265 3.11 -17.99 -29.07
CA ALA A 265 3.88 -18.77 -28.10
C ALA A 265 4.21 -17.96 -26.82
N PRO A 266 4.35 -18.61 -25.65
CA PRO A 266 4.81 -17.95 -24.44
C PRO A 266 6.27 -17.50 -24.58
N TYR A 267 6.59 -16.29 -24.11
CA TYR A 267 7.97 -15.76 -24.15
C TYR A 267 8.32 -14.94 -22.92
N VAL A 268 9.56 -15.08 -22.47
CA VAL A 268 10.24 -14.08 -21.63
C VAL A 268 11.08 -13.20 -22.56
N ILE A 269 10.63 -11.98 -22.79
CA ILE A 269 11.19 -11.01 -23.72
C ILE A 269 12.05 -10.02 -22.93
N GLN A 270 13.36 -10.22 -22.99
CA GLN A 270 14.37 -9.35 -22.40
C GLN A 270 14.67 -8.17 -23.34
N VAL A 271 14.23 -6.97 -22.97
CA VAL A 271 14.46 -5.73 -23.71
C VAL A 271 15.78 -5.13 -23.29
N GLU A 272 16.70 -4.95 -24.24
CA GLU A 272 18.00 -4.34 -23.98
C GLU A 272 18.16 -3.02 -24.74
N GLY A 273 18.68 -2.01 -24.04
CA GLY A 273 18.94 -0.68 -24.61
C GLY A 273 17.66 0.10 -24.93
N SER A 274 17.75 1.02 -25.89
CA SER A 274 16.63 1.88 -26.27
C SER A 274 16.04 1.42 -27.60
N ILE A 275 14.74 1.15 -27.61
CA ILE A 275 13.97 0.77 -28.80
C ILE A 275 12.96 1.86 -29.12
N GLN A 276 12.85 2.23 -30.40
CA GLN A 276 11.87 3.18 -30.91
C GLN A 276 11.40 2.75 -32.31
N PRO A 277 10.17 3.09 -32.72
CA PRO A 277 9.67 2.83 -34.06
C PRO A 277 10.39 3.68 -35.11
N PRO A 278 10.33 3.28 -36.40
CA PRO A 278 10.85 4.09 -37.50
C PRO A 278 10.19 5.46 -37.62
N ALA A 279 8.90 5.57 -37.29
CA ALA A 279 8.16 6.83 -37.30
C ALA A 279 6.95 6.78 -36.36
N GLY A 280 6.72 7.89 -35.65
CA GLY A 280 5.52 8.12 -34.83
C GLY A 280 5.36 7.14 -33.67
N TYR A 281 4.19 7.18 -33.04
CA TYR A 281 3.84 6.27 -31.95
C TYR A 281 3.32 4.92 -32.50
N VAL A 282 3.69 3.82 -31.84
CA VAL A 282 3.18 2.48 -32.14
C VAL A 282 2.68 1.78 -30.88
N LYS A 283 1.44 1.29 -30.91
CA LYS A 283 0.85 0.46 -29.86
C LYS A 283 0.83 -1.01 -30.31
N PHE A 284 1.60 -1.88 -29.65
CA PHE A 284 1.62 -3.31 -29.97
C PHE A 284 0.48 -4.07 -29.29
N ASN A 285 -0.19 -4.95 -30.04
CA ASN A 285 -1.15 -5.89 -29.47
C ASN A 285 -0.39 -7.05 -28.82
N VAL A 286 -0.23 -6.99 -27.50
CA VAL A 286 0.41 -8.04 -26.71
C VAL A 286 -0.55 -9.22 -26.57
N THR A 287 -0.05 -10.42 -26.86
CA THR A 287 -0.81 -11.68 -26.70
C THR A 287 -0.55 -12.31 -25.33
N SER A 288 -1.26 -13.39 -25.00
CA SER A 288 -1.15 -14.05 -23.70
C SER A 288 0.23 -14.62 -23.41
N ASN A 289 0.50 -14.86 -22.13
CA ASN A 289 1.69 -15.55 -21.62
C ASN A 289 3.00 -14.85 -22.03
N LYS A 290 3.11 -13.57 -21.69
CA LYS A 290 4.29 -12.76 -21.98
C LYS A 290 4.88 -12.21 -20.70
N THR A 291 6.20 -12.31 -20.56
CA THR A 291 6.97 -11.49 -19.63
C THR A 291 7.82 -10.55 -20.45
N ILE A 292 7.50 -9.26 -20.48
CA ILE A 292 8.29 -8.24 -21.16
C ILE A 292 9.08 -7.52 -20.09
N VAL A 293 10.40 -7.69 -20.10
CA VAL A 293 11.25 -7.25 -19.00
C VAL A 293 12.49 -6.51 -19.49
N GLY A 294 12.77 -5.35 -18.92
CA GLY A 294 13.99 -4.61 -19.22
C GLY A 294 15.24 -5.24 -18.61
N VAL A 295 16.33 -5.24 -19.35
CA VAL A 295 17.66 -5.66 -18.89
C VAL A 295 18.43 -4.47 -18.34
N GLY A 296 19.02 -4.64 -17.15
CA GLY A 296 19.78 -3.57 -16.48
C GLY A 296 18.92 -2.34 -16.19
N SER A 297 19.53 -1.15 -16.27
CA SER A 297 18.91 0.13 -15.92
C SER A 297 18.46 0.98 -17.10
N ASN A 298 18.78 0.57 -18.33
CA ASN A 298 18.69 1.44 -19.51
C ASN A 298 17.65 0.97 -20.54
N ALA A 299 16.93 -0.12 -20.27
CA ALA A 299 15.88 -0.64 -21.13
C ALA A 299 14.77 0.41 -21.32
N THR A 300 14.72 1.02 -22.49
CA THR A 300 13.86 2.17 -22.79
C THR A 300 13.03 1.89 -24.03
N LEU A 301 11.72 2.10 -23.92
CA LEU A 301 10.77 2.07 -25.01
C LEU A 301 10.32 3.51 -25.29
N ARG A 302 10.77 4.08 -26.40
CA ARG A 302 10.38 5.43 -26.83
C ARG A 302 9.27 5.34 -27.86
N GLN A 303 8.18 6.11 -27.67
CA GLN A 303 7.05 6.15 -28.62
C GLN A 303 6.41 4.76 -28.85
N ILE A 304 6.50 3.86 -27.87
CA ILE A 304 5.92 2.51 -27.93
C ILE A 304 4.96 2.33 -26.76
N GLY A 305 3.79 1.77 -27.06
CA GLY A 305 2.80 1.36 -26.07
C GLY A 305 2.45 -0.12 -26.23
N PHE A 306 1.85 -0.70 -25.19
CA PHE A 306 1.35 -2.07 -25.16
C PHE A 306 -0.15 -2.09 -24.96
N ARG A 307 -0.84 -2.85 -25.79
CA ARG A 307 -2.27 -3.14 -25.68
C ARG A 307 -2.46 -4.62 -25.36
N VAL A 308 -2.88 -4.92 -24.14
CA VAL A 308 -3.30 -6.24 -23.67
C VAL A 308 -4.83 -6.30 -23.85
N GLY A 309 -5.28 -6.71 -25.04
CA GLY A 309 -6.68 -6.47 -25.43
C GLY A 309 -7.28 -7.39 -26.50
N GLY A 310 -6.60 -8.49 -26.88
CA GLY A 310 -7.06 -9.38 -27.95
C GLY A 310 -7.28 -8.68 -29.30
N SER A 311 -8.13 -9.26 -30.16
CA SER A 311 -8.50 -8.68 -31.45
C SER A 311 -9.18 -7.31 -31.31
N ILE A 312 -8.95 -6.42 -32.28
CA ILE A 312 -9.52 -5.07 -32.33
C ILE A 312 -11.06 -5.15 -32.42
N GLY A 313 -11.76 -4.38 -31.59
CA GLY A 313 -13.23 -4.25 -31.62
C GLY A 313 -13.97 -4.90 -30.45
N CYS A 314 -13.50 -4.70 -29.20
CA CYS A 314 -14.07 -5.27 -27.96
C CYS A 314 -15.59 -5.50 -28.01
N SER A 315 -16.04 -6.72 -27.69
CA SER A 315 -17.46 -7.00 -27.55
C SER A 315 -18.09 -6.24 -26.38
N ASP A 316 -19.39 -5.93 -26.48
CA ASP A 316 -20.14 -5.29 -25.38
C ASP A 316 -20.43 -6.20 -24.20
N ALA A 317 -20.31 -7.51 -24.41
CA ALA A 317 -20.52 -8.51 -23.37
C ALA A 317 -19.34 -9.49 -23.32
N TYR A 318 -19.09 -9.98 -22.12
CA TYR A 318 -18.17 -11.09 -21.89
C TYR A 318 -18.73 -12.38 -22.48
N ASN A 319 -17.88 -13.10 -23.22
CA ASN A 319 -18.19 -14.42 -23.76
C ASN A 319 -17.22 -15.43 -23.17
N ALA A 320 -17.72 -16.36 -22.36
CA ALA A 320 -16.91 -17.38 -21.71
C ALA A 320 -16.19 -18.33 -22.69
N ASN A 321 -16.58 -18.35 -23.96
CA ASN A 321 -15.94 -19.15 -25.02
C ASN A 321 -14.88 -18.36 -25.82
N THR A 322 -14.69 -17.07 -25.52
CA THR A 322 -13.64 -16.27 -26.15
C THR A 322 -12.35 -16.42 -25.34
N ALA A 323 -11.25 -16.74 -26.04
CA ALA A 323 -9.92 -16.69 -25.44
C ALA A 323 -9.44 -15.23 -25.36
N TYR A 324 -9.74 -14.57 -24.23
CA TYR A 324 -9.22 -13.24 -23.94
C TYR A 324 -7.72 -13.28 -23.64
N VAL A 325 -7.03 -12.16 -23.87
CA VAL A 325 -5.61 -12.09 -23.54
C VAL A 325 -5.45 -12.11 -22.03
N SER A 326 -4.52 -12.92 -21.54
CA SER A 326 -4.26 -13.01 -20.12
C SER A 326 -2.84 -13.41 -19.80
N ASN A 327 -2.48 -13.30 -18.53
CA ASN A 327 -1.20 -13.76 -18.00
C ASN A 327 -0.01 -12.98 -18.63
N VAL A 328 0.07 -11.69 -18.33
CA VAL A 328 1.09 -10.79 -18.89
C VAL A 328 1.83 -10.04 -17.77
N ILE A 329 3.16 -10.03 -17.84
CA ILE A 329 4.04 -9.30 -16.94
C ILE A 329 4.81 -8.25 -17.76
N ILE A 330 4.82 -7.00 -17.31
CA ILE A 330 5.53 -5.87 -17.91
C ILE A 330 6.40 -5.24 -16.83
N ARG A 331 7.72 -5.39 -16.92
CA ARG A 331 8.63 -5.04 -15.82
C ARG A 331 9.93 -4.36 -16.21
N ASN A 332 10.45 -3.52 -15.33
CA ASN A 332 11.80 -2.93 -15.46
C ASN A 332 12.04 -2.11 -16.75
N LEU A 333 10.99 -1.52 -17.33
CA LEU A 333 11.08 -0.73 -18.58
C LEU A 333 10.91 0.76 -18.31
N THR A 334 11.65 1.59 -19.02
CA THR A 334 11.36 3.02 -19.13
C THR A 334 10.47 3.28 -20.36
N PHE A 335 9.20 3.58 -20.15
CA PHE A 335 8.31 4.11 -21.18
C PHE A 335 8.52 5.62 -21.28
N ARG A 336 9.09 6.05 -22.41
CA ARG A 336 9.51 7.44 -22.60
C ARG A 336 8.79 8.07 -23.78
N ASP A 337 8.28 9.27 -23.56
CA ASP A 337 7.66 10.08 -24.60
C ASP A 337 6.59 9.28 -25.34
N VAL A 338 5.67 8.62 -24.63
CA VAL A 338 4.56 7.89 -25.24
C VAL A 338 3.43 8.87 -25.54
N TYR A 339 3.29 9.27 -26.81
CA TYR A 339 2.24 10.19 -27.27
C TYR A 339 2.12 10.11 -28.78
N ASP A 340 0.92 10.37 -29.30
CA ASP A 340 0.70 10.49 -30.75
C ASP A 340 0.57 11.98 -31.15
N ALA A 341 1.43 12.42 -32.07
CA ALA A 341 1.40 13.79 -32.62
C ALA A 341 0.11 14.08 -33.41
N GLY A 342 -0.55 13.06 -33.94
CA GLY A 342 -1.82 13.12 -34.66
C GLY A 342 -3.06 13.31 -33.76
N SER A 343 -2.88 13.42 -32.44
CA SER A 343 -3.97 13.54 -31.44
C SER A 343 -4.80 12.27 -31.25
N ASN A 344 -4.18 11.09 -31.36
CA ASN A 344 -4.84 9.84 -31.00
C ASN A 344 -5.13 9.85 -29.48
N PRO A 345 -6.40 9.76 -29.06
CA PRO A 345 -6.78 9.79 -27.65
C PRO A 345 -6.46 8.49 -26.90
N ASP A 346 -5.79 7.51 -27.52
CA ASP A 346 -5.50 6.18 -26.94
C ASP A 346 -3.98 5.85 -26.96
N ALA A 347 -3.13 6.88 -26.98
CA ALA A 347 -1.68 6.76 -26.99
C ALA A 347 -1.11 6.43 -25.59
N ASP A 348 -1.58 5.32 -25.01
CA ASP A 348 -1.20 4.85 -23.68
C ASP A 348 0.09 4.02 -23.72
N ALA A 349 0.91 4.11 -22.67
CA ALA A 349 2.07 3.22 -22.52
C ALA A 349 1.66 1.77 -22.27
N VAL A 350 0.64 1.53 -21.44
CA VAL A 350 0.03 0.23 -21.22
C VAL A 350 -1.49 0.38 -21.16
N THR A 351 -2.21 -0.44 -21.92
CA THR A 351 -3.67 -0.58 -21.83
C THR A 351 -4.03 -2.04 -21.59
N VAL A 352 -4.88 -2.30 -20.61
CA VAL A 352 -5.53 -3.61 -20.40
C VAL A 352 -7.01 -3.46 -20.70
N GLU A 353 -7.51 -4.17 -21.71
CA GLU A 353 -8.89 -3.99 -22.16
C GLU A 353 -9.52 -5.22 -22.82
N CYS A 354 -10.76 -5.06 -23.29
CA CYS A 354 -11.56 -6.12 -23.92
C CYS A 354 -11.59 -7.42 -23.08
N PHE A 355 -11.92 -7.32 -21.79
CA PHE A 355 -11.95 -8.46 -20.86
C PHE A 355 -10.62 -9.19 -20.64
N SER A 356 -9.49 -8.61 -21.08
CA SER A 356 -8.17 -9.16 -20.81
C SER A 356 -7.82 -9.04 -19.32
N HIS A 357 -7.09 -10.03 -18.78
CA HIS A 357 -6.93 -10.12 -17.33
C HIS A 357 -5.61 -10.72 -16.86
N HIS A 358 -5.33 -10.63 -15.55
CA HIS A 358 -4.12 -11.17 -14.92
C HIS A 358 -2.87 -10.53 -15.52
N VAL A 359 -2.71 -9.24 -15.22
CA VAL A 359 -1.62 -8.39 -15.74
C VAL A 359 -0.87 -7.75 -14.59
N TRP A 360 0.46 -7.86 -14.61
CA TRP A 360 1.33 -7.25 -13.61
C TRP A 360 2.26 -6.22 -14.26
N VAL A 361 2.08 -4.95 -13.91
CA VAL A 361 2.90 -3.81 -14.37
C VAL A 361 3.78 -3.37 -13.21
N ASP A 362 5.07 -3.71 -13.24
CA ASP A 362 5.93 -3.55 -12.06
C ASP A 362 7.33 -3.02 -12.31
N HIS A 363 7.84 -2.14 -11.44
CA HIS A 363 9.17 -1.53 -11.59
C HIS A 363 9.41 -0.85 -12.95
N ASN A 364 8.39 -0.24 -13.55
CA ASN A 364 8.55 0.54 -14.77
C ASN A 364 8.68 2.03 -14.44
N THR A 365 9.34 2.79 -15.31
CA THR A 365 9.34 4.26 -15.26
C THR A 365 8.54 4.80 -16.43
N PHE A 366 7.59 5.70 -16.16
CA PHE A 366 6.79 6.40 -17.16
C PHE A 366 7.16 7.88 -17.13
N ILE A 367 7.69 8.40 -18.25
CA ILE A 367 8.22 9.75 -18.31
C ILE A 367 7.87 10.45 -19.63
N TYR A 368 7.53 11.74 -19.52
CA TYR A 368 7.41 12.64 -20.64
C TYR A 368 8.48 13.74 -20.56
N SER A 369 9.28 13.89 -21.60
CA SER A 369 10.48 14.76 -21.56
C SER A 369 10.21 16.24 -21.83
N ALA A 370 9.00 16.60 -22.27
CA ALA A 370 8.65 17.98 -22.64
C ALA A 370 7.50 18.54 -21.79
N PRO A 371 7.60 18.56 -20.45
CA PRO A 371 6.43 18.69 -19.60
C PRO A 371 5.79 20.08 -19.56
N ASN A 372 6.48 21.09 -20.08
CA ASN A 372 5.98 22.45 -20.25
C ASN A 372 5.50 22.73 -21.69
N SER A 373 5.41 21.71 -22.53
CA SER A 373 4.92 21.86 -23.90
C SER A 373 3.40 21.86 -23.96
N THR A 374 2.84 22.50 -24.99
CA THR A 374 1.40 22.41 -25.29
C THR A 374 0.96 20.99 -25.67
N LEU A 375 1.91 20.09 -25.95
CA LEU A 375 1.66 18.68 -26.23
C LEU A 375 1.39 17.87 -24.95
N MET A 376 1.67 18.40 -23.75
CA MET A 376 1.31 17.76 -22.47
C MET A 376 -0.19 17.54 -22.30
N GLY A 377 -1.04 18.34 -22.96
CA GLY A 377 -2.49 18.07 -23.02
C GLY A 377 -2.87 16.92 -23.95
N ARG A 378 -1.97 16.51 -24.86
CA ARG A 378 -2.18 15.49 -25.89
C ARG A 378 -1.68 14.10 -25.50
N ILE A 379 -0.84 14.00 -24.46
CA ILE A 379 -0.53 12.69 -23.89
C ILE A 379 -1.79 12.11 -23.26
N ASP A 380 -2.04 10.81 -23.44
CA ASP A 380 -3.16 10.13 -22.79
C ASP A 380 -2.70 9.37 -21.53
N GLY A 381 -3.15 8.14 -21.30
CA GLY A 381 -2.82 7.37 -20.09
C GLY A 381 -1.36 6.90 -20.03
N ALA A 382 -0.85 6.65 -18.83
CA ALA A 382 0.32 5.81 -18.65
C ALA A 382 -0.11 4.34 -18.59
N VAL A 383 -0.99 4.01 -17.62
CA VAL A 383 -1.53 2.65 -17.44
C VAL A 383 -3.06 2.71 -17.33
N ASP A 384 -3.74 2.34 -18.40
CA ASP A 384 -5.20 2.36 -18.48
C ASP A 384 -5.79 0.94 -18.41
N VAL A 385 -6.84 0.76 -17.62
CA VAL A 385 -7.59 -0.49 -17.52
C VAL A 385 -9.06 -0.18 -17.80
N LYS A 386 -9.62 -0.73 -18.87
CA LYS A 386 -10.97 -0.35 -19.36
C LYS A 386 -11.66 -1.51 -20.07
N ARG A 387 -12.94 -1.35 -20.43
CA ARG A 387 -13.68 -2.31 -21.28
C ARG A 387 -13.61 -3.75 -20.74
N GLY A 388 -13.92 -3.88 -19.46
CA GLY A 388 -13.92 -5.15 -18.74
C GLY A 388 -12.54 -5.74 -18.41
N GLY A 389 -11.43 -5.03 -18.67
CA GLY A 389 -10.11 -5.46 -18.19
C GLY A 389 -10.13 -5.76 -16.68
N ASP A 390 -9.37 -6.76 -16.21
CA ASP A 390 -9.56 -7.23 -14.84
C ASP A 390 -8.32 -7.89 -14.22
N TRP A 391 -8.29 -8.02 -12.89
CA TRP A 391 -7.21 -8.70 -12.16
C TRP A 391 -5.81 -8.13 -12.48
N VAL A 392 -5.62 -6.85 -12.20
CA VAL A 392 -4.38 -6.12 -12.52
C VAL A 392 -3.66 -5.66 -11.25
N THR A 393 -2.34 -5.74 -11.22
CA THR A 393 -1.50 -5.10 -10.20
C THR A 393 -0.56 -4.12 -10.89
N VAL A 394 -0.50 -2.90 -10.39
CA VAL A 394 0.44 -1.84 -10.77
C VAL A 394 1.30 -1.53 -9.55
N SER A 395 2.55 -2.00 -9.52
CA SER A 395 3.40 -1.92 -8.33
C SER A 395 4.79 -1.38 -8.57
N TRP A 396 5.35 -0.66 -7.59
CA TRP A 396 6.74 -0.19 -7.64
C TRP A 396 7.12 0.58 -8.91
N ASN A 397 6.15 1.19 -9.62
CA ASN A 397 6.44 1.99 -10.80
C ASN A 397 6.77 3.44 -10.42
N HIS A 398 7.52 4.14 -11.26
CA HIS A 398 7.79 5.56 -11.13
C HIS A 398 7.11 6.33 -12.25
N PHE A 399 6.12 7.13 -11.90
CA PHE A 399 5.46 8.06 -12.81
C PHE A 399 6.06 9.44 -12.58
N TYR A 400 6.76 9.97 -13.57
CA TYR A 400 7.50 11.21 -13.44
C TYR A 400 7.02 12.26 -14.45
N GLN A 401 6.59 13.42 -13.96
CA GLN A 401 6.21 14.57 -14.78
C GLN A 401 5.09 14.28 -15.79
N TYR A 402 4.13 13.45 -15.40
CA TYR A 402 3.08 12.94 -16.28
C TYR A 402 1.73 13.64 -16.02
N ASN A 403 0.88 13.76 -17.04
CA ASN A 403 -0.45 14.37 -16.90
C ASN A 403 -1.49 13.36 -16.41
N LYS A 404 -2.00 12.52 -17.32
CA LYS A 404 -3.02 11.50 -17.03
C LYS A 404 -2.33 10.18 -16.73
N THR A 405 -2.21 9.80 -15.47
CA THR A 405 -1.47 8.58 -15.12
C THR A 405 -2.28 7.31 -15.37
N MET A 406 -3.40 7.11 -14.66
CA MET A 406 -4.10 5.82 -14.71
C MET A 406 -5.63 5.96 -14.70
N LEU A 407 -6.27 5.62 -15.83
CA LEU A 407 -7.73 5.52 -15.92
C LEU A 407 -8.19 4.09 -15.67
N LEU A 408 -9.16 3.92 -14.76
CA LEU A 408 -9.84 2.66 -14.47
C LEU A 408 -11.33 2.81 -14.85
N GLY A 409 -11.70 2.28 -16.01
CA GLY A 409 -13.04 2.45 -16.59
C GLY A 409 -13.17 3.76 -17.40
N HIS A 410 -13.33 3.65 -18.72
CA HIS A 410 -13.15 4.77 -19.65
C HIS A 410 -14.30 5.78 -19.72
N VAL A 411 -15.56 5.31 -19.60
CA VAL A 411 -16.75 6.14 -19.74
C VAL A 411 -17.85 5.67 -18.80
N ASP A 412 -18.65 6.62 -18.30
CA ASP A 412 -19.71 6.39 -17.32
C ASP A 412 -20.86 5.50 -17.84
N SER A 413 -21.02 5.37 -19.16
CA SER A 413 -22.11 4.59 -19.77
C SER A 413 -21.74 3.13 -20.04
N ASN A 414 -20.54 2.67 -19.63
CA ASN A 414 -20.01 1.35 -19.98
C ASN A 414 -20.24 0.26 -18.92
N ALA A 415 -21.25 0.42 -18.06
CA ALA A 415 -21.59 -0.52 -17.00
C ALA A 415 -21.71 -1.98 -17.50
N LEU A 416 -22.23 -2.20 -18.71
CA LEU A 416 -22.39 -3.54 -19.30
C LEU A 416 -21.07 -4.33 -19.37
N GLN A 417 -19.96 -3.67 -19.73
CA GLN A 417 -18.65 -4.30 -19.78
C GLN A 417 -17.93 -4.24 -18.42
N ASP A 418 -18.09 -3.13 -17.70
CA ASP A 418 -17.21 -2.77 -16.58
C ASP A 418 -17.74 -3.16 -15.19
N SER A 419 -19.06 -3.21 -14.96
CA SER A 419 -19.63 -3.56 -13.67
C SER A 419 -19.28 -5.00 -13.26
N GLY A 420 -18.74 -5.14 -12.03
CA GLY A 420 -18.27 -6.43 -11.50
C GLY A 420 -16.90 -6.90 -12.02
N ARG A 421 -16.18 -6.05 -12.76
CA ARG A 421 -14.81 -6.28 -13.24
C ARG A 421 -13.90 -5.15 -12.73
N LEU A 422 -12.81 -4.84 -13.44
CA LEU A 422 -11.93 -3.70 -13.15
C LEU A 422 -11.34 -3.77 -11.73
N HIS A 423 -10.91 -4.95 -11.28
CA HIS A 423 -10.18 -5.14 -10.03
C HIS A 423 -8.70 -4.80 -10.22
N VAL A 424 -8.24 -3.71 -9.60
CA VAL A 424 -6.86 -3.24 -9.74
C VAL A 424 -6.22 -2.86 -8.41
N THR A 425 -5.01 -3.35 -8.19
CA THR A 425 -4.17 -2.98 -7.04
C THR A 425 -3.12 -1.98 -7.50
N TYR A 426 -2.96 -0.89 -6.76
CA TYR A 426 -1.91 0.11 -6.96
C TYR A 426 -1.08 0.18 -5.69
N HIS A 427 0.18 -0.27 -5.71
CA HIS A 427 1.02 -0.19 -4.51
C HIS A 427 2.47 0.18 -4.72
N HIS A 428 3.05 0.88 -3.75
CA HIS A 428 4.47 1.25 -3.76
C HIS A 428 4.89 2.04 -5.01
N ASN A 429 3.94 2.63 -5.74
CA ASN A 429 4.26 3.47 -6.89
C ASN A 429 4.72 4.85 -6.41
N TYR A 430 5.66 5.42 -7.14
CA TYR A 430 6.13 6.78 -6.96
C TYR A 430 5.46 7.71 -7.98
N PHE A 431 4.58 8.58 -7.52
CA PHE A 431 3.94 9.61 -8.32
C PHE A 431 4.65 10.94 -8.08
N GLU A 432 5.60 11.26 -8.94
CA GLU A 432 6.46 12.42 -8.79
C GLU A 432 6.10 13.49 -9.83
N ASN A 433 5.59 14.62 -9.34
CA ASN A 433 5.20 15.77 -10.15
C ASN A 433 4.19 15.41 -11.24
N THR A 434 3.20 14.60 -10.90
CA THR A 434 2.12 14.18 -11.78
C THR A 434 0.85 15.01 -11.56
N HIS A 435 0.03 15.17 -12.60
CA HIS A 435 -1.15 16.05 -12.57
C HIS A 435 -2.42 15.37 -12.03
N GLN A 436 -2.80 14.20 -12.56
CA GLN A 436 -4.11 13.59 -12.27
C GLN A 436 -4.17 12.07 -12.53
N ARG A 437 -5.30 11.45 -12.11
CA ARG A 437 -5.68 10.05 -12.34
C ARG A 437 -4.82 9.02 -11.59
N HIS A 438 -4.69 9.11 -10.27
CA HIS A 438 -3.87 8.19 -9.47
C HIS A 438 -4.62 7.24 -8.51
N PRO A 439 -5.61 6.44 -8.95
CA PRO A 439 -6.28 6.36 -10.25
C PRO A 439 -7.52 7.27 -10.36
N ARG A 440 -8.13 7.36 -11.55
CA ARG A 440 -9.53 7.77 -11.72
C ARG A 440 -10.39 6.54 -12.02
N VAL A 441 -11.40 6.27 -11.19
CA VAL A 441 -12.08 4.96 -11.15
C VAL A 441 -13.56 5.06 -11.49
N ARG A 442 -14.07 4.07 -12.22
CA ARG A 442 -15.50 3.80 -12.45
C ARG A 442 -15.75 2.32 -12.35
N PHE A 443 -16.86 1.92 -11.73
CA PHE A 443 -17.39 0.55 -11.56
C PHE A 443 -16.51 -0.45 -10.80
N GLY A 444 -15.20 -0.37 -10.99
CA GLY A 444 -14.22 -1.32 -10.49
C GLY A 444 -13.84 -1.11 -9.03
N LYS A 445 -13.00 -2.03 -8.57
CA LYS A 445 -12.41 -2.04 -7.23
C LYS A 445 -10.94 -1.65 -7.31
N ALA A 446 -10.58 -0.53 -6.70
CA ALA A 446 -9.21 -0.04 -6.64
C ALA A 446 -8.66 -0.14 -5.21
N HIS A 447 -7.71 -1.04 -4.99
CA HIS A 447 -6.94 -1.08 -3.73
C HIS A 447 -5.66 -0.27 -3.92
N ILE A 448 -5.52 0.83 -3.19
CA ILE A 448 -4.47 1.83 -3.38
C ILE A 448 -3.70 1.94 -2.07
N PHE A 449 -2.53 1.29 -1.96
CA PHE A 449 -1.80 1.27 -0.69
C PHE A 449 -0.30 1.49 -0.82
N ASN A 450 0.30 2.08 0.21
CA ASN A 450 1.74 2.36 0.26
C ASN A 450 2.33 3.09 -0.96
N ASN A 451 1.54 3.90 -1.67
CA ASN A 451 2.06 4.75 -2.73
C ASN A 451 2.64 6.04 -2.14
N TYR A 452 3.64 6.60 -2.81
CA TYR A 452 4.19 7.91 -2.48
C TYR A 452 3.82 8.92 -3.56
N PHE A 453 3.05 9.93 -3.19
CA PHE A 453 2.69 11.07 -4.04
C PHE A 453 3.52 12.27 -3.61
N PHE A 454 4.33 12.78 -4.52
CA PHE A 454 5.17 13.95 -4.31
C PHE A 454 4.90 14.95 -5.42
N ASN A 455 4.31 16.10 -5.10
CA ASN A 455 4.15 17.19 -6.04
C ASN A 455 4.75 18.47 -5.45
N ASP A 456 5.88 18.88 -6.01
CA ASP A 456 6.58 20.12 -5.67
C ASP A 456 6.06 21.25 -6.56
N LYS A 457 5.72 22.39 -5.94
CA LYS A 457 5.24 23.59 -6.64
C LYS A 457 6.27 24.14 -7.63
N THR A 458 7.53 23.72 -7.55
CA THR A 458 8.61 24.07 -8.47
C THR A 458 8.86 23.04 -9.57
N GLY A 459 8.33 21.81 -9.45
CA GLY A 459 8.40 20.76 -10.48
C GLY A 459 7.60 21.13 -11.74
N PRO A 460 7.54 20.31 -12.79
CA PRO A 460 6.51 20.47 -13.84
C PRO A 460 5.16 19.88 -13.39
N ASN A 461 4.05 20.20 -14.06
CA ASN A 461 2.69 19.83 -13.60
C ASN A 461 2.40 20.25 -12.14
N ARG A 462 2.82 21.48 -11.80
CA ARG A 462 2.79 22.15 -10.49
C ARG A 462 1.43 22.30 -9.83
N GLN A 463 0.36 21.84 -10.48
CA GLN A 463 -1.00 21.93 -9.96
C GLN A 463 -1.53 20.52 -10.01
N ILE A 464 -1.32 19.73 -8.96
CA ILE A 464 -2.02 18.45 -8.88
C ILE A 464 -3.53 18.73 -8.88
N SER A 465 -4.29 18.00 -9.69
CA SER A 465 -5.75 18.14 -9.72
C SER A 465 -6.39 17.27 -8.64
N TYR A 466 -6.00 16.00 -8.54
CA TYR A 466 -6.46 15.06 -7.50
C TYR A 466 -5.52 13.86 -7.40
N ILE A 467 -5.52 13.21 -6.23
CA ILE A 467 -4.83 11.93 -6.03
C ILE A 467 -5.66 10.83 -6.66
N ALA A 468 -6.82 10.54 -6.08
CA ALA A 468 -7.77 9.59 -6.61
C ALA A 468 -9.13 10.26 -6.83
N LEU A 469 -9.84 9.81 -7.86
CA LEU A 469 -11.17 10.31 -8.19
C LEU A 469 -12.14 9.14 -8.35
N ALA A 470 -13.17 9.11 -7.52
CA ALA A 470 -14.21 8.09 -7.54
C ALA A 470 -15.39 8.54 -8.42
N GLY A 471 -15.54 7.87 -9.56
CA GLY A 471 -16.67 8.01 -10.47
C GLY A 471 -17.76 6.96 -10.21
N PRO A 472 -18.72 6.80 -11.15
CA PRO A 472 -19.91 5.97 -10.97
C PRO A 472 -19.60 4.55 -10.50
N GLU A 473 -20.33 4.07 -9.48
CA GLU A 473 -20.31 2.71 -8.93
C GLU A 473 -18.92 2.18 -8.52
N SER A 474 -17.92 3.05 -8.46
CA SER A 474 -16.55 2.66 -8.10
C SER A 474 -16.44 2.31 -6.63
N GLU A 475 -15.50 1.43 -6.31
CA GLU A 475 -15.09 1.16 -4.93
C GLU A 475 -13.59 1.39 -4.78
N LEU A 476 -13.21 2.32 -3.91
CA LEU A 476 -11.81 2.63 -3.65
C LEU A 476 -11.48 2.30 -2.20
N TYR A 477 -10.34 1.66 -1.97
CA TYR A 477 -9.78 1.44 -0.65
C TYR A 477 -8.36 2.01 -0.62
N LEU A 478 -8.17 3.13 0.07
CA LEU A 478 -6.89 3.81 0.19
C LEU A 478 -6.33 3.59 1.59
N GLU A 479 -5.19 2.91 1.72
CA GLU A 479 -4.51 2.69 3.01
C GLU A 479 -3.00 2.92 3.00
N ALA A 480 -2.48 3.46 4.09
CA ALA A 480 -1.05 3.67 4.32
C ALA A 480 -0.29 4.37 3.18
N ASN A 481 -0.90 5.27 2.42
CA ASN A 481 -0.22 6.08 1.40
C ASN A 481 0.44 7.32 2.01
N HIS A 482 1.51 7.84 1.39
CA HIS A 482 2.08 9.13 1.77
C HIS A 482 1.85 10.15 0.65
N ILE A 483 1.20 11.25 0.98
CA ILE A 483 0.84 12.32 0.07
C ILE A 483 1.52 13.60 0.53
N TRP A 484 2.44 14.12 -0.27
CA TRP A 484 3.15 15.37 -0.05
C TRP A 484 2.90 16.31 -1.23
N VAL A 485 2.26 17.44 -0.95
CA VAL A 485 1.82 18.39 -1.98
C VAL A 485 2.12 19.80 -1.52
N ASP A 486 2.89 20.53 -2.34
CA ASP A 486 3.22 21.95 -2.14
C ASP A 486 2.39 22.90 -3.03
N SER A 487 1.48 22.35 -3.83
CA SER A 487 0.61 23.12 -4.73
C SER A 487 -0.83 23.24 -4.22
N GLY A 488 -1.45 24.41 -4.42
CA GLY A 488 -2.91 24.59 -4.56
C GLY A 488 -3.81 23.87 -3.56
N GLU A 489 -5.03 23.56 -4.01
CA GLU A 489 -6.00 22.68 -3.32
C GLU A 489 -5.71 21.23 -3.70
N LEU A 490 -5.88 20.30 -2.77
CA LEU A 490 -5.71 18.87 -3.03
C LEU A 490 -7.05 18.15 -2.88
N TYR A 491 -7.39 17.35 -3.87
CA TYR A 491 -8.68 16.66 -3.92
C TYR A 491 -8.50 15.14 -3.83
N VAL A 492 -9.21 14.52 -2.89
CA VAL A 492 -9.62 13.10 -2.97
C VAL A 492 -11.14 13.14 -3.08
N VAL A 493 -11.62 13.17 -4.32
CA VAL A 493 -13.01 13.55 -4.60
C VAL A 493 -13.82 12.31 -4.97
N SER A 494 -15.01 12.20 -4.36
CA SER A 494 -16.15 11.52 -4.98
C SER A 494 -16.78 12.53 -5.92
N GLU A 495 -16.97 12.21 -7.20
CA GLU A 495 -17.71 13.12 -8.09
C GLU A 495 -19.11 13.39 -7.49
N ASP A 496 -19.38 14.64 -7.14
CA ASP A 496 -20.61 15.11 -6.49
C ASP A 496 -21.76 15.07 -7.52
N SER A 497 -22.40 13.92 -7.66
CA SER A 497 -23.80 13.71 -8.11
C SER A 497 -24.14 12.22 -8.23
N ASP A 498 -24.68 11.63 -7.15
CA ASP A 498 -25.62 10.48 -7.14
C ASP A 498 -25.33 9.24 -8.01
N ARG A 499 -24.14 8.61 -7.89
CA ARG A 499 -23.87 7.35 -8.61
C ARG A 499 -23.21 6.24 -7.79
N ASN A 500 -23.52 6.13 -6.49
CA ASN A 500 -23.15 4.96 -5.66
C ASN A 500 -21.65 4.64 -5.55
N ALA A 501 -20.77 5.63 -5.74
CA ALA A 501 -19.35 5.47 -5.47
C ALA A 501 -19.10 5.24 -3.97
N ARG A 502 -18.15 4.37 -3.64
CA ARG A 502 -17.82 3.98 -2.26
C ARG A 502 -16.32 4.13 -2.05
N VAL A 503 -15.92 4.87 -1.02
CA VAL A 503 -14.51 5.17 -0.78
C VAL A 503 -14.20 4.93 0.68
N ILE A 504 -13.24 4.06 0.95
CA ILE A 504 -12.57 3.93 2.23
C ILE A 504 -11.23 4.66 2.12
N PHE A 505 -11.03 5.64 3.01
CA PHE A 505 -9.75 6.31 3.21
C PHE A 505 -9.35 6.11 4.67
N THR A 506 -8.42 5.19 4.91
CA THR A 506 -8.02 4.82 6.28
C THR A 506 -7.11 5.89 6.92
N HIS A 507 -7.00 5.84 8.24
CA HIS A 507 -6.28 6.85 9.02
C HIS A 507 -4.75 6.77 8.91
N ASP A 508 -4.21 5.65 8.41
CA ASP A 508 -2.78 5.40 8.28
C ASP A 508 -2.18 6.04 7.01
N ASN A 509 -3.01 6.61 6.14
CA ASN A 509 -2.58 7.55 5.12
C ASN A 509 -2.00 8.82 5.76
N ILE A 510 -0.87 9.30 5.25
CA ILE A 510 -0.25 10.55 5.66
C ILE A 510 -0.49 11.60 4.57
N VAL A 511 -1.18 12.68 4.92
CA VAL A 511 -1.32 13.87 4.05
C VAL A 511 -0.45 15.00 4.61
N ARG A 512 0.35 15.61 3.74
CA ARG A 512 1.22 16.75 4.02
C ARG A 512 0.97 17.82 2.96
N LEU A 513 0.22 18.84 3.34
CA LEU A 513 0.01 20.04 2.55
C LEU A 513 0.99 21.10 3.03
N VAL A 514 1.89 21.56 2.16
CA VAL A 514 2.89 22.59 2.50
C VAL A 514 2.30 24.00 2.35
N ASN A 515 1.39 24.19 1.40
CA ASN A 515 0.65 25.44 1.26
C ASN A 515 -0.38 25.57 2.40
N PRO A 516 -0.26 26.56 3.31
CA PRO A 516 -1.18 26.71 4.44
C PRO A 516 -2.60 27.11 4.04
N ASN A 517 -2.80 27.56 2.79
CA ASN A 517 -4.11 27.87 2.23
C ASN A 517 -4.68 26.71 1.40
N ALA A 518 -4.00 25.57 1.35
CA ALA A 518 -4.51 24.39 0.68
C ALA A 518 -5.67 23.81 1.49
N GLU A 519 -6.86 23.75 0.90
CA GLU A 519 -7.94 22.93 1.41
C GLU A 519 -7.78 21.50 0.89
N TRP A 520 -7.96 20.52 1.78
CA TRP A 520 -8.11 19.13 1.38
C TRP A 520 -9.57 18.74 1.51
N LEU A 521 -10.21 18.53 0.37
CA LEU A 521 -11.59 18.06 0.31
C LEU A 521 -11.58 16.54 0.18
N LEU A 522 -11.94 15.88 1.29
CA LEU A 522 -12.31 14.48 1.32
C LEU A 522 -13.84 14.38 1.33
N GLN A 523 -14.43 14.33 0.14
CA GLN A 523 -15.84 13.99 -0.01
C GLN A 523 -15.95 12.47 -0.09
N VAL A 524 -16.00 11.80 1.07
CA VAL A 524 -16.09 10.33 1.13
C VAL A 524 -17.35 9.88 1.83
N ASN A 525 -17.98 8.87 1.25
CA ASN A 525 -18.91 8.02 1.96
C ASN A 525 -18.12 6.86 2.58
N ASN A 526 -17.73 7.02 3.86
CA ASN A 526 -16.97 6.02 4.63
C ASN A 526 -17.76 4.74 4.96
N SER A 527 -18.93 4.54 4.34
CA SER A 527 -19.73 3.34 4.54
C SER A 527 -19.73 2.48 3.28
N GLN A 528 -19.10 1.29 3.39
CA GLN A 528 -19.31 0.10 2.54
C GLN A 528 -18.52 -0.06 1.22
N ALA A 529 -17.25 0.36 1.10
CA ALA A 529 -16.40 -0.20 0.03
C ALA A 529 -15.97 -1.65 0.33
N PHE A 530 -15.43 -2.36 -0.65
CA PHE A 530 -14.86 -3.71 -0.50
C PHE A 530 -13.71 -3.78 0.50
N GLU A 531 -13.44 -4.95 1.10
CA GLU A 531 -12.24 -5.22 1.90
C GLU A 531 -11.19 -5.96 1.05
N PRO A 532 -10.00 -5.39 0.79
CA PRO A 532 -8.98 -6.03 -0.04
C PRO A 532 -8.51 -7.39 0.51
N ARG A 533 -8.50 -7.58 1.84
CA ARG A 533 -8.08 -8.84 2.48
C ARG A 533 -9.03 -10.00 2.21
N ASP A 534 -10.25 -9.75 1.75
CA ASP A 534 -11.16 -10.81 1.27
C ASP A 534 -10.68 -11.44 -0.05
N PHE A 535 -9.77 -10.77 -0.77
CA PHE A 535 -9.28 -11.21 -2.08
C PHE A 535 -7.85 -11.76 -2.04
N TYR A 536 -6.94 -11.12 -1.30
CA TYR A 536 -5.54 -11.55 -1.20
C TYR A 536 -4.87 -11.07 0.09
N PRO A 537 -3.86 -11.80 0.60
CA PRO A 537 -3.03 -11.33 1.70
C PRO A 537 -2.05 -10.25 1.24
N TYR A 538 -1.72 -9.31 2.13
CA TYR A 538 -0.69 -8.30 1.92
C TYR A 538 -0.21 -7.74 3.27
N SER A 539 0.99 -7.17 3.26
CA SER A 539 1.54 -6.38 4.37
C SER A 539 1.60 -4.91 3.98
N ILE A 540 1.42 -4.04 4.98
CA ILE A 540 1.56 -2.59 4.80
C ILE A 540 2.84 -2.09 5.48
N ASN A 541 3.59 -1.24 4.79
CA ASN A 541 4.60 -0.40 5.41
C ASN A 541 3.93 0.79 6.09
N SER A 542 4.58 1.38 7.09
CA SER A 542 4.13 2.68 7.61
C SER A 542 4.20 3.72 6.50
N ALA A 543 3.15 4.52 6.32
CA ALA A 543 3.18 5.63 5.35
C ALA A 543 4.38 6.56 5.57
N SER A 544 4.85 6.70 6.81
CA SER A 544 5.98 7.59 7.18
C SER A 544 7.32 7.19 6.54
N VAL A 545 7.51 5.92 6.19
CA VAL A 545 8.77 5.45 5.58
C VAL A 545 8.78 5.58 4.05
N LEU A 546 7.61 5.78 3.43
CA LEU A 546 7.46 5.81 1.98
C LEU A 546 8.26 6.91 1.27
N PRO A 547 8.43 8.12 1.83
CA PRO A 547 9.28 9.15 1.21
C PRO A 547 10.75 8.74 1.02
N THR A 548 11.22 7.72 1.76
CA THR A 548 12.56 7.15 1.59
C THR A 548 12.50 5.81 0.85
N LEU A 549 11.58 4.94 1.23
CA LEU A 549 11.45 3.58 0.69
C LEU A 549 11.10 3.59 -0.81
N VAL A 550 10.05 4.32 -1.18
CA VAL A 550 9.51 4.28 -2.54
C VAL A 550 10.49 4.88 -3.56
N PRO A 551 11.08 6.07 -3.35
CA PRO A 551 12.09 6.60 -4.28
C PRO A 551 13.37 5.75 -4.40
N ALA A 552 13.70 4.97 -3.37
CA ALA A 552 14.87 4.09 -3.39
C ALA A 552 14.69 2.91 -4.37
N TYR A 553 13.48 2.35 -4.45
CA TYR A 553 13.23 1.07 -5.13
C TYR A 553 12.21 1.12 -6.27
N ALA A 554 11.35 2.13 -6.36
CA ALA A 554 10.40 2.23 -7.47
C ALA A 554 11.05 2.68 -8.78
N GLY A 555 10.52 2.19 -9.90
CA GLY A 555 10.95 2.51 -11.26
C GLY A 555 11.90 1.49 -11.88
N ALA A 556 12.20 1.73 -13.16
CA ALA A 556 13.12 0.91 -13.92
C ALA A 556 14.58 1.05 -13.41
N GLY A 557 15.36 -0.01 -13.60
CA GLY A 557 16.76 -0.09 -13.19
C GLY A 557 17.00 -0.32 -11.71
N LYS A 558 15.95 -0.65 -10.95
CA LYS A 558 16.03 -0.96 -9.51
C LYS A 558 16.05 -2.46 -9.24
N LEU A 559 15.66 -3.27 -10.21
CA LEU A 559 15.78 -4.72 -10.16
C LEU A 559 17.17 -5.15 -10.63
N ALA A 560 17.81 -6.06 -9.88
CA ALA A 560 19.04 -6.71 -10.30
C ALA A 560 18.75 -7.76 -11.38
N ILE A 561 18.41 -7.31 -12.59
CA ILE A 561 18.26 -8.18 -13.76
C ILE A 561 19.60 -8.18 -14.49
N VAL A 562 20.45 -9.12 -14.10
CA VAL A 562 21.81 -9.28 -14.61
C VAL A 562 21.76 -10.05 -15.94
N ASN A 563 22.71 -9.76 -16.83
CA ASN A 563 22.94 -10.53 -18.04
C ASN A 563 23.33 -11.97 -17.64
N ASP A 564 22.40 -12.91 -17.74
CA ASP A 564 22.75 -14.33 -17.88
C ASP A 564 23.11 -14.64 -19.33
#